data_AF-A0A2N1PZR3-F1
#
_entry.id   AF-A0A2N1PZR3-F1
#
_cell.length_a   1.000
_cell.length_b   1.000
_cell.length_c   1.000
_cell.angle_alpha   90.00
_cell.angle_beta   90.00
_cell.angle_gamma   90.00
#
_symmetry.space_group_name_H-M   'P 1'
#
loop_
_entity.id
_entity.type
_entity.pdbx_description
1 polymer ?
#
loop_
_entity_poly.entity_id
_entity_poly.type
_entity_poly.pdbx_seq_one_letter_code
_entity_poly.pdbx_strand_id
1 'polypeptide(L)'
;MKERNLLYFITAVTATLFLIIQIIIRFMPWFNLYGIVALLPLHHSIIPVIVLWLAWYFEEKGLLLTSTAIFTVLLGLHMNNSGILSGTPYVISQYAPMVRTVYVLGFLVLLGTVGIGYYSYLKKPTTIVQE
;
A
#
# COMPACT_ATOMS: atom_id res chain seq x y z
N MET A 1 -2.52 -27.21 -11.90
CA MET A 1 -2.59 -25.74 -11.74
C MET A 1 -1.26 -25.18 -12.20
N LYS A 2 -1.24 -24.21 -13.13
CA LYS A 2 0.00 -23.49 -13.50
C LYS A 2 0.66 -22.95 -12.23
N GLU A 3 1.99 -22.95 -12.16
CA GLU A 3 2.73 -22.35 -11.04
C GLU A 3 2.43 -20.84 -11.00
N ARG A 4 1.45 -20.46 -10.19
CA ARG A 4 1.03 -19.06 -10.06
C ARG A 4 2.16 -18.27 -9.43
N ASN A 5 2.42 -17.08 -9.97
CA ASN A 5 3.56 -16.28 -9.55
C ASN A 5 3.43 -15.85 -8.07
N LEU A 6 4.21 -16.48 -7.20
CA LEU A 6 4.21 -16.26 -5.76
C LEU A 6 4.48 -14.79 -5.40
N LEU A 7 5.30 -14.09 -6.17
CA LEU A 7 5.62 -12.68 -5.88
C LEU A 7 4.40 -11.77 -6.06
N TYR A 8 3.52 -12.09 -7.02
CA TYR A 8 2.30 -11.31 -7.28
C TYR A 8 1.32 -11.50 -6.12
N PHE A 9 1.22 -12.74 -5.63
CA PHE A 9 0.47 -13.07 -4.44
C PHE A 9 0.98 -12.29 -3.22
N ILE A 10 2.29 -12.33 -2.97
CA ILE A 10 2.91 -11.60 -1.85
C ILE A 10 2.61 -10.11 -1.96
N THR A 11 2.72 -9.51 -3.14
CA THR A 11 2.40 -8.08 -3.36
C THR A 11 0.97 -7.74 -2.97
N ALA A 12 -0.01 -8.54 -3.41
CA ALA A 12 -1.42 -8.35 -3.08
C ALA A 12 -1.69 -8.55 -1.58
N VAL A 13 -1.05 -9.54 -0.95
CA VAL A 13 -1.15 -9.81 0.49
C VAL A 13 -0.58 -8.64 1.29
N THR A 14 0.61 -8.13 0.95
CA THR A 14 1.22 -6.99 1.62
C THR A 14 0.33 -5.75 1.57
N ALA A 15 -0.26 -5.45 0.40
CA ALA A 15 -1.21 -4.35 0.26
C ALA A 15 -2.49 -4.56 1.07
N THR A 16 -2.95 -5.81 1.18
CA THR A 16 -4.12 -6.17 2.01
C THR A 16 -3.83 -6.01 3.50
N LEU A 17 -2.63 -6.40 3.96
CA LEU A 17 -2.21 -6.17 5.34
C LEU A 17 -2.22 -4.68 5.69
N PHE A 18 -1.75 -3.82 4.78
CA PHE A 18 -1.83 -2.38 4.98
C PHE A 18 -3.28 -1.91 5.14
N LEU A 19 -4.18 -2.35 4.27
CA LEU A 19 -5.60 -2.03 4.35
C LEU A 19 -6.22 -2.48 5.67
N ILE A 20 -5.89 -3.68 6.16
CA ILE A 20 -6.34 -4.17 7.47
C ILE A 20 -5.81 -3.27 8.60
N ILE A 21 -4.53 -2.90 8.57
CA ILE A 21 -3.93 -1.99 9.56
C ILE A 21 -4.68 -0.64 9.54
N GLN A 22 -4.99 -0.09 8.37
CA GLN A 22 -5.77 1.15 8.27
C GLN A 22 -7.16 1.01 8.90
N ILE A 23 -7.83 -0.12 8.69
CA ILE A 23 -9.14 -0.39 9.30
C ILE A 23 -9.02 -0.43 10.82
N ILE A 24 -8.02 -1.13 11.36
CA ILE A 24 -7.80 -1.23 12.81
C ILE A 24 -7.58 0.16 13.43
N ILE A 25 -6.74 0.99 12.81
CA ILE A 25 -6.41 2.33 13.34
C ILE A 25 -7.65 3.24 13.39
N ARG A 26 -8.63 3.04 12.49
CA ARG A 26 -9.88 3.82 12.49
C ARG A 26 -10.73 3.64 13.74
N PHE A 27 -10.56 2.53 14.46
CA PHE A 27 -11.24 2.29 15.73
C PHE A 27 -10.52 2.89 16.94
N MET A 28 -9.35 3.51 16.75
CA MET A 28 -8.61 4.11 17.86
C MET A 28 -9.24 5.45 18.29
N PRO A 29 -9.28 5.77 19.59
CA PRO A 29 -9.92 7.01 20.08
C PRO A 29 -9.35 8.30 19.49
N TRP A 30 -8.06 8.30 19.14
CA TRP A 30 -7.36 9.45 18.56
C TRP A 30 -7.62 9.64 17.06
N PHE A 31 -8.27 8.67 16.40
CA PHE A 31 -8.47 8.69 14.95
C PHE A 31 -9.31 9.89 14.49
N ASN A 32 -10.35 10.25 15.24
CA ASN A 32 -11.20 11.39 14.90
C ASN A 32 -10.46 12.74 14.96
N LEU A 33 -9.36 12.81 15.71
CA LEU A 33 -8.56 14.02 15.87
C LEU A 33 -7.43 14.12 14.82
N TYR A 34 -6.70 13.02 14.61
CA TYR A 34 -5.48 13.02 13.79
C TYR A 34 -5.45 11.96 12.69
N GLY A 35 -6.34 10.97 12.76
CA GLY A 35 -6.37 9.83 11.85
C GLY A 35 -6.70 10.20 10.41
N ILE A 36 -7.55 11.21 10.19
CA ILE A 36 -7.89 11.70 8.84
C ILE A 36 -6.67 12.27 8.11
N VAL A 37 -5.73 12.83 8.87
CA VAL A 37 -4.48 13.41 8.34
C VAL A 37 -3.40 12.34 8.19
N ALA A 38 -3.35 11.41 9.14
CA ALA A 38 -2.31 10.37 9.22
C ALA A 38 -2.53 9.21 8.24
N LEU A 39 -3.77 8.98 7.80
CA LEU A 39 -4.14 7.83 6.99
C LEU A 39 -4.87 8.22 5.71
N LEU A 40 -4.45 7.54 4.64
CA LEU A 40 -5.14 7.60 3.35
C LEU A 40 -6.62 7.23 3.51
N PRO A 41 -7.57 7.93 2.86
CA PRO A 41 -8.97 7.54 2.90
C PRO A 41 -9.19 6.12 2.38
N LEU A 42 -10.11 5.35 2.97
CA LEU A 42 -10.28 3.92 2.67
C LEU A 42 -10.53 3.63 1.19
N HIS A 43 -11.32 4.44 0.50
CA HIS A 43 -11.60 4.20 -0.92
C HIS A 43 -10.34 4.31 -1.79
N HIS A 44 -9.38 5.16 -1.41
CA HIS A 44 -8.10 5.30 -2.10
C HIS A 44 -7.15 4.11 -1.84
N SER A 45 -7.37 3.30 -0.80
CA SER A 45 -6.61 2.07 -0.56
C SER A 45 -7.34 0.81 -1.02
N ILE A 46 -8.66 0.75 -0.89
CA ILE A 46 -9.50 -0.37 -1.34
C ILE A 46 -9.39 -0.57 -2.85
N ILE A 47 -9.48 0.49 -3.65
CA ILE A 47 -9.47 0.40 -5.12
C ILE A 47 -8.15 -0.23 -5.61
N PRO A 48 -6.95 0.27 -5.24
CA PRO A 48 -5.70 -0.36 -5.65
C PRO A 48 -5.54 -1.81 -5.16
N VAL A 49 -6.02 -2.13 -3.94
CA VAL A 49 -5.96 -3.50 -3.41
C VAL A 49 -6.81 -4.46 -4.25
N ILE A 50 -8.03 -4.07 -4.63
CA ILE A 50 -8.87 -4.87 -5.51
C ILE A 50 -8.18 -5.09 -6.86
N VAL A 51 -7.62 -4.02 -7.44
CA VAL A 51 -6.90 -4.12 -8.72
C VAL A 51 -5.66 -5.03 -8.60
N LEU A 52 -4.95 -5.03 -7.48
CA LEU A 52 -3.82 -5.95 -7.24
C LEU A 52 -4.26 -7.41 -7.19
N TRP A 53 -5.38 -7.71 -6.55
CA TRP A 53 -5.96 -9.06 -6.56
C TRP A 53 -6.39 -9.48 -7.96
N LEU A 54 -6.97 -8.58 -8.74
CA LEU A 54 -7.30 -8.83 -10.15
C LEU A 54 -6.03 -9.06 -10.99
N ALA A 55 -4.99 -8.25 -10.79
CA ALA A 55 -3.71 -8.41 -11.49
C ALA A 55 -3.06 -9.77 -11.19
N TRP A 56 -3.15 -10.24 -9.95
CA TRP A 56 -2.72 -11.59 -9.58
C TRP A 56 -3.61 -12.68 -10.18
N TYR A 57 -4.93 -12.50 -10.20
CA TYR A 57 -5.87 -13.47 -10.75
C TYR A 57 -5.65 -13.68 -12.26
N PHE A 58 -5.43 -12.60 -13.01
CA PHE A 58 -5.17 -12.64 -14.45
C PHE A 58 -3.69 -12.80 -14.83
N GLU A 59 -2.78 -12.82 -13.86
CA GLU A 59 -1.32 -12.88 -14.06
C GLU A 59 -0.75 -11.73 -14.92
N GLU A 60 -1.42 -10.57 -14.90
CA GLU A 60 -1.08 -9.41 -15.72
C GLU A 60 -0.03 -8.51 -15.05
N LYS A 61 1.21 -8.59 -15.54
CA LYS A 61 2.36 -7.86 -14.97
C LYS A 61 2.17 -6.33 -15.03
N GLY A 62 1.58 -5.86 -16.12
CA GLY A 62 1.34 -4.44 -16.34
C GLY A 62 0.35 -3.88 -15.33
N LEU A 63 -0.77 -4.58 -15.08
CA LEU A 63 -1.76 -4.20 -14.08
C LEU A 63 -1.19 -4.19 -12.66
N LEU A 64 -0.29 -5.12 -12.35
CA LEU A 64 0.36 -5.16 -11.05
C LEU A 64 1.24 -3.92 -10.83
N LEU A 65 2.07 -3.57 -11.80
CA LEU A 65 2.95 -2.41 -11.72
C LEU A 65 2.16 -1.09 -11.70
N THR A 66 1.14 -0.94 -12.55
CA THR A 66 0.34 0.30 -12.59
C THR A 66 -0.45 0.48 -11.30
N SER A 67 -1.00 -0.60 -10.74
CA SER A 67 -1.74 -0.52 -9.47
C SER A 67 -0.83 -0.13 -8.29
N THR A 68 0.37 -0.73 -8.17
CA THR A 68 1.32 -0.35 -7.12
C THR A 68 1.83 1.09 -7.29
N ALA A 69 2.07 1.53 -8.53
CA ALA A 69 2.45 2.91 -8.84
C ALA A 69 1.34 3.91 -8.47
N ILE A 70 0.09 3.66 -8.90
CA ILE A 70 -1.07 4.50 -8.56
C ILE A 70 -1.23 4.58 -7.03
N PHE A 71 -1.14 3.45 -6.33
CA PHE A 71 -1.30 3.43 -4.89
C PHE A 71 -0.27 4.33 -4.18
N THR A 72 0.95 4.34 -4.69
CA THR A 72 2.05 5.14 -4.16
C THR A 72 1.89 6.61 -4.43
N VAL A 73 1.47 6.96 -5.64
CA VAL A 73 1.16 8.35 -6.00
C VAL A 73 0.03 8.88 -5.11
N LEU A 74 -1.04 8.11 -4.90
CA LEU A 74 -2.15 8.49 -4.02
C LEU A 74 -1.69 8.74 -2.59
N LEU A 75 -0.80 7.88 -2.06
CA LEU A 75 -0.23 8.09 -0.73
C LEU A 75 0.64 9.34 -0.66
N GLY A 76 1.55 9.52 -1.62
CA GLY A 76 2.45 10.68 -1.66
C GLY A 76 1.67 11.99 -1.73
N LEU A 77 0.63 12.04 -2.58
CA LEU A 77 -0.28 13.18 -2.67
C LEU A 77 -1.01 13.42 -1.35
N HIS A 78 -1.46 12.35 -0.68
CA HIS A 78 -2.12 12.48 0.62
C HIS A 78 -1.17 13.01 1.69
N MET A 79 0.05 12.50 1.79
CA MET A 79 1.06 12.95 2.76
C MET A 79 1.46 14.41 2.53
N ASN A 80 1.51 14.83 1.27
CA ASN A 80 1.76 16.23 0.91
C ASN A 80 0.58 17.12 1.26
N ASN A 81 -0.64 16.75 0.88
CA ASN A 81 -1.85 17.53 1.15
C ASN A 81 -2.19 17.59 2.63
N SER A 82 -1.88 16.54 3.38
CA SER A 82 -2.08 16.50 4.82
C SER A 82 -1.04 17.31 5.58
N GLY A 83 -0.01 17.82 4.89
CA GLY A 83 1.07 18.66 5.43
C GLY A 83 2.00 17.92 6.40
N ILE A 84 1.88 16.60 6.53
CA ILE A 84 2.74 15.81 7.41
C ILE A 84 4.22 15.99 7.03
N LEU A 85 4.49 16.12 5.73
CA LEU A 85 5.84 16.36 5.21
C LEU A 85 6.38 17.76 5.57
N SER A 86 5.49 18.74 5.75
CA SER A 86 5.83 20.12 6.12
C SER A 86 5.75 20.40 7.63
N GLY A 87 5.51 19.37 8.45
CA GLY A 87 5.38 19.52 9.91
C GLY A 87 4.04 20.12 10.37
N THR A 88 3.03 20.14 9.49
CA THR A 88 1.68 20.66 9.75
C THR A 88 0.68 19.54 9.47
N PRO A 89 -0.01 18.96 10.44
CA PRO A 89 -0.61 19.66 11.58
C PRO A 89 0.17 19.47 12.88
N TYR A 90 -0.05 20.41 13.81
CA TYR A 90 0.40 20.27 15.18
C TYR A 90 -0.32 19.10 15.86
N VAL A 91 0.42 18.03 16.14
CA VAL A 91 -0.08 16.88 16.90
C VAL A 91 0.34 17.04 18.35
N ILE A 92 -0.62 17.03 19.27
CA ILE A 92 -0.33 17.09 20.71
C ILE A 92 0.55 15.92 21.13
N SER A 93 1.48 16.18 22.06
CA SER A 93 2.56 15.26 22.42
C SER A 93 2.08 13.86 22.81
N GLN A 94 0.88 13.73 23.38
CA GLN A 94 0.30 12.45 23.78
C GLN A 94 -0.01 11.51 22.60
N TYR A 95 -0.35 12.05 21.42
CA TYR A 95 -0.69 11.27 20.22
C TYR A 95 0.40 11.28 19.16
N ALA A 96 1.40 12.16 19.28
CA ALA A 96 2.50 12.28 18.33
C ALA A 96 3.23 10.94 18.04
N PRO A 97 3.52 10.07 19.04
CA PRO A 97 4.15 8.77 18.76
C PRO A 97 3.27 7.84 17.92
N MET A 98 1.97 7.77 18.21
CA MET A 98 1.03 6.92 17.47
C MET A 98 0.88 7.38 16.01
N VAL A 99 0.71 8.68 15.79
CA VAL A 99 0.59 9.26 14.45
C VAL A 99 1.86 9.01 13.62
N ARG A 100 3.04 9.19 14.22
CA ARG A 100 4.33 8.92 13.55
C ARG A 100 4.48 7.44 13.18
N THR A 101 4.12 6.52 14.07
CA THR A 101 4.20 5.07 13.78
C THR A 101 3.30 4.69 12.61
N VAL A 102 2.06 5.19 12.58
CA VAL A 102 1.12 4.92 11.48
C VAL A 102 1.66 5.41 10.15
N TYR A 103 2.24 6.61 10.14
CA TYR A 103 2.90 7.17 8.97
C TYR A 103 4.10 6.33 8.51
N VAL A 104 5.03 6.01 9.41
CA VAL A 104 6.24 5.23 9.08
C VAL A 104 5.88 3.84 8.59
N LEU A 105 4.95 3.15 9.26
CA LEU A 105 4.49 1.83 8.83
C LEU A 105 3.79 1.91 7.47
N GLY A 106 2.91 2.89 7.26
CA GLY A 106 2.25 3.05 5.98
C GLY A 106 3.22 3.29 4.84
N PHE A 107 4.22 4.14 5.07
CA PHE A 107 5.28 4.41 4.10
C PHE A 107 6.13 3.17 3.80
N LEU A 108 6.58 2.44 4.83
CA LEU A 108 7.39 1.23 4.66
C LEU A 108 6.63 0.13 3.93
N VAL A 109 5.36 -0.10 4.27
CA VAL A 109 4.56 -1.12 3.62
C VAL A 109 4.33 -0.77 2.15
N LEU A 110 4.08 0.50 1.83
CA LEU A 110 3.94 0.93 0.44
C LEU A 110 5.23 0.84 -0.37
N LEU A 111 6.38 1.25 0.19
CA LEU A 111 7.67 1.03 -0.46
C LEU A 111 7.93 -0.46 -0.69
N GLY A 112 7.58 -1.31 0.27
CA GLY A 112 7.64 -2.76 0.12
C GLY A 112 6.75 -3.25 -1.03
N THR A 113 5.49 -2.81 -1.08
CA THR A 113 4.55 -3.17 -2.15
C THR A 113 5.04 -2.73 -3.53
N VAL A 114 5.58 -1.52 -3.68
CA VAL A 114 6.15 -1.05 -4.95
C VAL A 114 7.41 -1.81 -5.32
N GLY A 115 8.33 -1.99 -4.37
CA GLY A 115 9.59 -2.68 -4.62
C GLY A 115 9.37 -4.11 -5.08
N ILE A 116 8.48 -4.84 -4.38
CA ILE A 116 8.09 -6.20 -4.76
C ILE A 116 7.35 -6.19 -6.10
N GLY A 117 6.44 -5.23 -6.33
CA GLY A 117 5.70 -5.14 -7.58
C GLY A 117 6.55 -4.79 -8.81
N TYR A 118 7.53 -3.92 -8.64
CA TYR A 118 8.50 -3.57 -9.67
C TYR A 118 9.44 -4.73 -9.99
N TYR A 119 9.98 -5.39 -8.96
CA TYR A 119 10.81 -6.59 -9.14
C TYR A 119 10.03 -7.72 -9.83
N SER A 120 8.76 -7.89 -9.44
CA SER A 120 7.78 -8.81 -10.04
C SER A 120 7.56 -8.56 -11.53
N TYR A 121 7.59 -7.30 -11.96
CA TYR A 121 7.49 -6.92 -13.37
C TYR A 121 8.77 -7.28 -14.15
N LEU A 122 9.95 -6.95 -13.60
CA LEU A 122 11.24 -7.21 -14.25
C LEU A 122 11.57 -8.69 -14.41
N LYS A 123 11.08 -9.55 -13.50
CA LYS A 123 11.32 -10.99 -13.57
C LYS A 123 10.67 -11.59 -14.84
N LYS A 124 11.49 -12.02 -15.79
CA LYS A 124 11.03 -12.73 -16.99
C LYS A 124 10.33 -14.04 -16.59
N PRO A 125 9.27 -14.45 -17.29
CA PRO A 125 8.70 -15.77 -17.08
C PRO A 125 9.76 -16.81 -17.48
N THR A 126 10.03 -17.77 -16.61
CA THR A 126 10.84 -18.94 -16.95
C THR A 126 10.06 -19.73 -18.00
N THR A 127 10.44 -19.57 -19.27
CA THR A 127 9.96 -20.47 -20.33
C THR A 127 10.61 -21.82 -20.08
N ILE A 128 9.87 -22.75 -19.47
CA ILE A 128 10.24 -24.15 -19.47
C ILE A 128 10.07 -24.58 -20.92
N VAL A 129 11.19 -24.73 -21.64
CA VAL A 129 11.20 -25.38 -22.96
C VAL A 129 10.76 -26.81 -22.70
N GLN A 130 9.53 -27.15 -23.11
CA GLN A 130 9.11 -28.54 -23.22
C GLN A 130 9.74 -29.06 -24.51
N GLU A 131 10.87 -29.77 -24.37
CA GLU A 131 11.36 -30.71 -25.39
C GLU A 131 10.53 -32.00 -25.36
#